data_AF-A0ABD2ZG91-F1
#
_entry.id   AF-A0ABD2ZG91-F1
#
_cell.length_a   1.000
_cell.length_b   1.000
_cell.length_c   1.000
_cell.angle_alpha   90.00
_cell.angle_beta   90.00
_cell.angle_gamma   90.00
#
_symmetry.space_group_name_H-M   'P 1'
#
loop_
_entity.id
_entity.type
_entity.pdbx_description
1 polymer ?
#
loop_
_entity_poly.entity_id
_entity_poly.type
_entity_poly.pdbx_seq_one_letter_code
_entity_poly.pdbx_strand_id
1 'polypeptide(L)'
;MDYSLAALKLLCSHLKKVDQVASDSQSSFSLGGILFQRAWVQGILVSVLSSSSTTTSETGCFLLDDGTGIIELHLSGDFRNRLWETGMYVMVVGGYFVRTGDLPMIKVHKIVDLSAFPDREAMWYLEVMEAFKLFYQSS
;
A
#
# COMPACT_ATOMS: atom_id res chain seq x y z
N MET A 1 -8.40 10.43 -9.62
CA MET A 1 -7.31 9.47 -9.83
C MET A 1 -7.39 9.02 -11.27
N ASP A 2 -6.26 9.03 -11.96
CA ASP A 2 -6.12 8.58 -13.33
C ASP A 2 -5.93 7.06 -13.38
N TYR A 3 -6.90 6.36 -13.97
CA TYR A 3 -6.87 4.91 -14.11
C TYR A 3 -6.05 4.44 -15.32
N SER A 4 -5.61 5.36 -16.19
CA SER A 4 -4.65 5.05 -17.25
C SER A 4 -3.24 4.78 -16.71
N LEU A 5 -2.89 5.38 -15.56
CA LEU A 5 -1.63 5.10 -14.87
C LEU A 5 -1.67 3.72 -14.20
N ALA A 6 -0.57 2.98 -14.31
CA ALA A 6 -0.44 1.67 -13.68
C ALA A 6 -0.41 1.75 -12.14
N ALA A 7 -0.86 0.67 -11.49
CA ALA A 7 -0.54 0.46 -10.08
C ALA A 7 0.81 -0.25 -9.99
N LEU A 8 1.83 0.44 -9.46
CA LEU A 8 3.19 -0.11 -9.42
C LEU A 8 3.32 -1.16 -8.30
N LYS A 9 4.02 -2.26 -8.59
CA LYS A 9 4.38 -3.27 -7.59
C LYS A 9 5.57 -2.77 -6.79
N LEU A 10 5.38 -2.50 -5.50
CA LEU A 10 6.38 -1.81 -4.68
C LEU A 10 6.51 -2.46 -3.30
N LEU A 11 7.69 -2.28 -2.70
CA LEU A 11 7.90 -2.44 -1.27
C LEU A 11 7.70 -1.09 -0.59
N CYS A 12 7.33 -1.08 0.69
CA CYS A 12 7.12 0.11 1.51
C CYS A 12 8.39 0.96 1.59
N SER A 13 9.56 0.34 1.57
CA SER A 13 10.85 1.05 1.48
C SER A 13 11.04 1.83 0.17
N HIS A 14 10.45 1.38 -0.96
CA HIS A 14 10.47 2.12 -2.23
C HIS A 14 9.59 3.36 -2.16
N LEU A 15 8.43 3.26 -1.50
CA LEU A 15 7.50 4.38 -1.31
C LEU A 15 8.11 5.54 -0.51
N LYS A 16 9.14 5.29 0.33
CA LYS A 16 9.88 6.35 1.04
C LYS A 16 10.83 7.14 0.14
N LYS A 17 11.11 6.66 -1.08
CA LYS A 17 12.10 7.23 -2.02
C LYS A 17 11.46 7.84 -3.27
N VAL A 18 10.13 7.94 -3.32
CA VAL A 18 9.43 8.47 -4.50
C VAL A 18 9.40 9.98 -4.45
N ASP A 19 9.51 10.60 -5.62
CA ASP A 19 9.42 12.04 -5.75
C ASP A 19 7.95 12.43 -5.94
N GLN A 20 7.45 13.33 -5.10
CA GLN A 20 6.12 13.90 -5.30
C GLN A 20 6.16 14.87 -6.47
N VAL A 21 5.30 14.63 -7.47
CA VAL A 21 5.16 15.50 -8.64
C VAL A 21 3.99 16.44 -8.37
N ALA A 22 4.28 17.73 -8.23
CA ALA A 22 3.25 18.75 -8.03
C ALA A 22 2.35 18.85 -9.26
N SER A 23 1.05 18.61 -9.09
CA SER A 23 0.02 18.93 -10.08
C SER A 23 -1.20 19.54 -9.39
N ASP A 24 -1.89 20.45 -10.07
CA ASP A 24 -2.95 21.30 -9.50
C ASP A 24 -4.23 20.55 -9.05
N SER A 25 -4.34 19.24 -9.26
CA SER A 25 -5.55 18.49 -8.91
C SER A 25 -5.37 17.07 -8.39
N GLN A 26 -4.21 16.42 -8.60
CA GLN A 26 -3.97 15.03 -8.16
C GLN A 26 -2.51 14.81 -7.73
N SER A 27 -2.29 14.40 -6.48
CA SER A 27 -0.96 13.98 -6.02
C SER A 27 -0.51 12.77 -6.84
N SER A 28 0.50 12.96 -7.68
CA SER A 28 1.15 11.90 -8.45
C SER A 28 2.59 11.80 -7.98
N PHE A 29 3.17 10.62 -8.15
CA PHE A 29 4.50 10.30 -7.65
C PHE A 29 5.33 9.70 -8.78
N SER A 30 6.65 9.89 -8.71
CA SER A 30 7.58 9.32 -9.69
C SER A 30 8.55 8.36 -9.00
N LEU A 31 8.78 7.21 -9.62
CA LEU A 31 9.85 6.28 -9.27
C LEU A 31 10.53 5.81 -10.56
N GLY A 32 11.83 6.03 -10.68
CA GLY A 32 12.56 5.63 -11.89
C GLY A 32 12.05 6.33 -13.17
N GLY A 33 11.51 7.54 -13.05
CA GLY A 33 10.89 8.26 -14.16
C GLY A 33 9.47 7.80 -14.51
N ILE A 34 8.91 6.80 -13.82
CA ILE A 34 7.54 6.32 -14.02
C ILE A 34 6.59 7.07 -13.10
N LEU A 35 5.62 7.76 -13.69
CA LEU A 35 4.53 8.40 -12.96
C LEU A 35 3.50 7.37 -12.49
N PHE A 36 3.11 7.45 -11.23
CA PHE A 36 2.06 6.62 -10.67
C PHE A 36 1.23 7.37 -9.63
N GLN A 37 0.01 6.86 -9.42
CA GLN A 37 -0.89 7.32 -8.35
C GLN A 37 -1.36 6.16 -7.46
N ARG A 38 -1.21 4.92 -7.94
CA ARG A 38 -1.62 3.71 -7.22
C ARG A 38 -0.41 2.84 -6.91
N ALA A 39 -0.42 2.24 -5.74
CA ALA A 39 0.54 1.24 -5.33
C ALA A 39 -0.15 -0.12 -5.23
N TRP A 40 0.59 -1.16 -5.59
CA TRP A 40 0.31 -2.55 -5.29
C TRP A 40 1.38 -2.99 -4.28
N VAL A 41 0.95 -3.34 -3.07
CA VAL A 41 1.79 -3.83 -1.99
C VAL A 41 1.26 -5.17 -1.48
N GLN A 42 2.12 -5.97 -0.86
CA GLN A 42 1.71 -7.13 -0.06
C GLN A 42 2.47 -7.12 1.26
N GLY A 43 1.88 -7.68 2.32
CA GLY A 43 2.49 -7.71 3.64
C GLY A 43 1.56 -8.31 4.69
N ILE A 44 2.01 -8.30 5.94
CA ILE A 44 1.27 -8.80 7.10
C ILE A 44 0.51 -7.64 7.74
N LEU A 45 -0.77 -7.85 8.06
CA LEU A 45 -1.52 -6.92 8.91
C LEU A 45 -0.96 -6.99 10.33
N VAL A 46 -0.34 -5.91 10.79
CA VAL A 46 0.25 -5.82 12.15
C VAL A 46 -0.65 -5.07 13.13
N SER A 47 -1.61 -4.30 12.62
CA SER A 47 -2.66 -3.66 13.41
C SER A 47 -3.96 -3.66 12.62
N VAL A 48 -5.06 -3.96 13.30
CA VAL A 48 -6.43 -3.88 12.79
C VAL A 48 -7.28 -3.04 13.74
N LEU A 49 -8.30 -2.35 13.23
CA LEU A 49 -9.23 -1.59 14.06
C LEU A 49 -9.96 -2.54 15.02
N SER A 50 -9.71 -2.41 16.33
CA SER A 50 -10.55 -3.04 17.34
C SER A 50 -11.88 -2.28 17.42
N SER A 51 -12.99 -2.99 17.27
CA SER A 51 -14.36 -2.45 17.21
C SER A 51 -14.87 -1.82 18.53
N SER A 52 -13.99 -1.50 19.48
CA SER A 52 -14.36 -1.10 20.85
C SER A 52 -13.96 0.31 21.28
N SER A 53 -13.35 1.15 20.42
CA SER A 53 -13.03 2.53 20.79
C SER A 53 -14.22 3.49 20.53
N THR A 54 -14.95 3.83 21.60
CA THR A 54 -16.10 4.76 21.62
C THR A 54 -15.70 6.25 21.64
N THR A 55 -14.46 6.59 21.27
CA THR A 55 -14.00 7.98 21.15
C THR A 55 -13.85 8.35 19.68
N THR A 56 -14.68 9.29 19.23
CA THR A 56 -14.89 9.77 17.86
C THR A 56 -13.71 10.48 17.18
N SER A 57 -12.46 10.25 17.61
CA SER A 57 -11.29 10.97 17.07
C SER A 57 -10.10 10.10 16.64
N GLU A 58 -10.21 8.78 16.63
CA GLU A 58 -9.16 7.92 16.06
C GLU A 58 -9.80 6.96 15.05
N THR A 59 -9.81 7.38 13.79
CA THR A 59 -10.06 6.51 12.64
C THR A 59 -9.05 5.36 12.71
N GLY A 60 -9.40 4.24 13.35
CA GLY A 60 -8.39 3.21 13.60
C GLY A 60 -7.80 2.72 12.28
N CYS A 61 -6.47 2.82 12.24
CA CYS A 61 -5.65 2.62 11.07
C CYS A 61 -5.29 1.13 10.99
N PHE A 62 -5.60 0.51 9.86
CA PHE A 62 -5.00 -0.78 9.53
C PHE A 62 -3.53 -0.52 9.19
N LEU A 63 -2.61 -1.29 9.77
CA LEU A 63 -1.19 -1.17 9.47
C LEU A 63 -0.71 -2.43 8.78
N LEU A 64 -0.01 -2.26 7.67
CA LEU A 64 0.59 -3.32 6.88
C LEU A 64 2.10 -3.22 6.97
N ASP A 65 2.76 -4.32 7.32
CA ASP A 65 4.22 -4.44 7.32
C ASP A 65 4.64 -5.44 6.23
N ASP A 66 5.52 -5.02 5.34
CA ASP A 66 6.07 -5.89 4.30
C ASP A 66 7.48 -6.40 4.59
N GLY A 67 8.03 -6.12 5.78
CA GLY A 67 9.41 -6.43 6.17
C GLY A 67 10.43 -5.35 5.80
N THR A 68 10.03 -4.35 5.01
CA THR A 68 10.88 -3.20 4.63
C THR A 68 10.36 -1.86 5.15
N GLY A 69 9.13 -1.86 5.67
CA GLY A 69 8.50 -0.73 6.32
C GLY A 69 7.02 -0.96 6.57
N ILE A 70 6.41 -0.01 7.28
CA ILE A 70 4.99 -0.04 7.63
C ILE A 70 4.26 1.03 6.81
N ILE A 71 3.05 0.70 6.37
CA ILE A 71 2.14 1.64 5.68
C ILE A 71 0.74 1.57 6.27
N GLU A 72 0.06 2.72 6.33
CA GLU A 72 -1.33 2.82 6.77
C GLU A 72 -2.28 2.41 5.63
N LEU A 73 -3.30 1.61 5.94
CA LEU A 73 -4.37 1.27 5.02
C LEU A 73 -5.67 1.93 5.46
N HIS A 74 -6.27 2.70 4.56
CA HIS A 74 -7.58 3.29 4.77
C HIS A 74 -8.62 2.51 3.97
N LEU A 75 -9.40 1.69 4.68
CA LEU A 75 -10.45 0.84 4.11
C LEU A 75 -11.79 1.61 4.14
N SER A 76 -12.57 1.48 3.06
CA SER A 76 -13.91 2.04 2.94
C SER A 76 -14.91 0.98 2.46
N GLY A 77 -16.20 1.25 2.69
CA GLY A 77 -17.30 0.38 2.25
C GLY A 77 -17.17 -1.06 2.75
N ASP A 78 -17.43 -2.01 1.87
CA ASP A 78 -17.49 -3.45 2.19
C ASP A 78 -16.18 -4.00 2.74
N PHE A 79 -15.03 -3.42 2.39
CA PHE A 79 -13.74 -3.89 2.91
C PHE A 79 -13.63 -3.70 4.42
N ARG A 80 -14.22 -2.64 4.97
CA ARG A 80 -14.20 -2.38 6.43
C ARG A 80 -15.08 -3.36 7.21
N ASN A 81 -16.09 -3.93 6.56
CA ASN A 81 -17.05 -4.86 7.17
C ASN A 81 -16.55 -6.32 7.18
N ARG A 82 -15.43 -6.61 6.50
CA ARG A 82 -14.80 -7.93 6.53
C ARG A 82 -14.03 -8.12 7.82
N LEU A 83 -13.95 -9.38 8.26
CA LEU A 83 -13.11 -9.78 9.38
C LEU A 83 -11.65 -9.82 8.92
N TRP A 84 -10.88 -8.85 9.37
CA TRP A 84 -9.43 -8.80 9.21
C TRP A 84 -8.78 -9.02 10.55
N GLU A 85 -7.77 -9.87 10.58
CA GLU A 85 -7.04 -10.20 11.80
C GLU A 85 -5.56 -9.85 11.65
N THR A 86 -4.95 -9.45 12.76
CA THR A 86 -3.50 -9.31 12.84
C THR A 86 -2.85 -10.65 12.51
N GLY A 87 -1.82 -10.63 11.65
CA GLY A 87 -1.13 -11.82 11.16
C GLY A 87 -1.57 -12.28 9.77
N MET A 88 -2.69 -11.78 9.24
CA MET A 88 -3.08 -12.10 7.86
C MET A 88 -2.09 -11.52 6.86
N TYR A 89 -1.64 -12.35 5.91
CA TYR A 89 -0.84 -11.90 4.77
C TYR A 89 -1.78 -11.47 3.65
N VAL A 90 -1.74 -10.19 3.27
CA VAL A 90 -2.70 -9.58 2.35
C VAL A 90 -2.02 -8.91 1.16
N MET A 91 -2.71 -8.92 0.03
CA MET A 91 -2.41 -8.07 -1.12
C MET A 91 -3.32 -6.86 -1.13
N VAL A 92 -2.75 -5.68 -1.37
CA VAL A 92 -3.46 -4.40 -1.40
C VAL A 92 -3.13 -3.62 -2.66
N VAL A 93 -4.17 -3.13 -3.33
CA VAL A 93 -4.04 -2.13 -4.41
C VAL A 93 -4.87 -0.91 -4.04
N GLY A 94 -4.31 0.27 -4.17
CA GLY A 94 -5.03 1.51 -3.86
C GLY A 94 -4.25 2.78 -4.19
N GLY A 95 -4.89 3.92 -3.97
CA GLY A 95 -4.26 5.23 -4.14
C GLY A 95 -3.23 5.50 -3.06
N TYR A 96 -2.01 5.87 -3.46
CA TYR A 96 -0.93 6.23 -2.55
C TYR A 96 -1.02 7.72 -2.16
N PHE A 97 -0.87 8.02 -0.87
CA PHE A 97 -0.88 9.39 -0.35
C PHE A 97 0.20 9.56 0.72
N VAL A 98 0.80 10.75 0.74
CA VAL A 98 1.74 11.18 1.78
C VAL A 98 1.16 12.41 2.45
N ARG A 99 1.13 12.41 3.78
CA ARG A 99 0.78 13.57 4.62
C ARG A 99 2.04 14.03 5.34
N THR A 100 2.27 15.35 5.39
CA THR A 100 3.44 15.92 6.07
C THR A 100 3.46 15.51 7.54
N GLY A 101 4.50 14.80 7.97
CA GLY A 101 4.70 14.39 9.36
C GLY A 101 4.02 13.07 9.77
N ASP A 102 3.22 12.45 8.90
CA ASP A 102 2.52 11.19 9.18
C ASP A 102 3.10 10.02 8.37
N LEU A 103 2.67 8.81 8.73
CA LEU A 103 2.95 7.61 7.95
C LEU A 103 2.32 7.72 6.54
N PRO A 104 3.00 7.24 5.47
CA PRO A 104 2.34 7.09 4.18
C PRO A 104 1.10 6.20 4.30
N MET A 105 0.12 6.44 3.43
CA MET A 105 -1.12 5.66 3.42
C MET A 105 -1.49 5.17 2.03
N ILE A 106 -2.27 4.08 1.99
CA ILE A 106 -2.99 3.60 0.82
C ILE A 106 -4.49 3.70 1.08
N LYS A 107 -5.21 4.45 0.25
CA LYS A 107 -6.68 4.36 0.17
C LYS A 107 -7.03 3.12 -0.64
N VAL A 108 -7.52 2.09 0.04
CA VAL A 108 -7.67 0.74 -0.51
C VAL A 108 -8.77 0.72 -1.57
N HIS A 109 -8.42 0.26 -2.77
CA HIS A 109 -9.38 -0.06 -3.83
C HIS A 109 -9.66 -1.56 -3.90
N LYS A 110 -8.68 -2.38 -3.53
CA LYS A 110 -8.78 -3.82 -3.46
C LYS A 110 -7.85 -4.34 -2.37
N ILE A 111 -8.37 -5.26 -1.56
CA ILE A 111 -7.60 -6.02 -0.58
C ILE A 111 -8.01 -7.50 -0.65
N VAL A 112 -7.05 -8.40 -0.59
CA VAL A 112 -7.24 -9.85 -0.70
C VAL A 112 -6.40 -10.56 0.34
N ASP A 113 -7.02 -11.44 1.12
CA ASP A 113 -6.31 -12.36 2.00
C ASP A 113 -5.61 -13.45 1.17
N LEU A 114 -4.32 -13.58 1.38
CA LEU A 114 -3.43 -14.55 0.73
C LEU A 114 -2.82 -15.52 1.74
N SER A 115 -3.27 -15.52 3.00
CA SER A 115 -2.72 -16.35 4.08
C SER A 115 -2.75 -17.86 3.79
N ALA A 116 -3.66 -18.31 2.91
CA ALA A 116 -3.73 -19.71 2.45
C ALA A 116 -2.57 -20.12 1.51
N PHE A 117 -1.74 -19.18 1.04
CA PHE A 117 -0.69 -19.40 0.05
C PHE A 117 0.67 -18.90 0.59
N PRO A 118 1.39 -19.70 1.39
CA PRO A 118 2.59 -19.26 2.11
C PRO A 118 3.77 -18.89 1.21
N ASP A 119 3.79 -19.37 -0.02
CA ASP A 119 4.78 -19.03 -1.05
C ASP A 119 4.64 -17.59 -1.57
N ARG A 120 3.47 -16.95 -1.36
CA ARG A 120 3.20 -15.60 -1.88
C ARG A 120 4.10 -14.52 -1.31
N GLU A 121 4.55 -14.67 -0.08
CA GLU A 121 5.50 -13.72 0.51
C GLU A 121 6.83 -13.74 -0.25
N ALA A 122 7.45 -14.90 -0.39
CA ALA A 122 8.70 -15.05 -1.13
C ALA A 122 8.55 -14.63 -2.61
N MET A 123 7.44 -15.03 -3.26
CA MET A 123 7.16 -14.65 -4.64
C MET A 123 6.98 -13.14 -4.80
N TRP A 124 6.38 -12.46 -3.83
CA TRP A 124 6.18 -11.01 -3.91
C TRP A 124 7.50 -10.25 -3.99
N TYR A 125 8.50 -10.64 -3.20
CA TYR A 125 9.84 -10.06 -3.28
C TYR A 125 10.46 -10.24 -4.66
N LEU A 126 10.35 -11.45 -5.24
CA LEU A 126 10.87 -11.73 -6.59
C LEU A 126 10.15 -10.90 -7.67
N GLU A 127 8.82 -10.78 -7.57
CA GLU A 127 8.01 -9.97 -8.49
C GLU A 127 8.39 -8.48 -8.44
N VAL A 128 8.60 -7.93 -7.24
CA VAL A 128 9.02 -6.53 -7.10
C VAL A 128 10.44 -6.34 -7.60
N MET A 129 11.36 -7.27 -7.34
CA MET A 129 12.74 -7.20 -7.85
C MET A 129 12.79 -7.24 -9.38
N GLU A 130 12.00 -8.12 -10.00
CA GLU A 130 11.86 -8.18 -11.46
C GLU A 130 11.31 -6.86 -12.02
N ALA A 131 10.22 -6.34 -11.43
CA ALA A 131 9.64 -5.06 -11.85
C ALA A 131 10.65 -3.91 -11.69
N PHE A 132 11.41 -3.91 -10.59
CA PHE A 132 12.42 -2.89 -10.34
C PHE A 132 13.52 -2.91 -11.40
N LYS A 133 14.03 -4.10 -11.74
CA LYS A 133 15.07 -4.27 -12.76
C LYS A 133 14.59 -3.93 -14.18
N LEU A 134 13.35 -4.28 -14.51
CA LEU A 134 12.80 -4.07 -15.86
C LEU A 134 12.29 -2.64 -16.08
N PHE A 135 11.79 -1.97 -15.04
CA PHE A 135 11.03 -0.73 -15.21
C PHE A 135 11.48 0.43 -14.32
N TYR A 136 12.03 0.19 -13.12
CA TYR A 136 12.27 1.27 -12.14
C TYR A 136 13.74 1.68 -12.02
N GLN A 137 14.67 0.86 -12.48
CA GLN A 137 16.06 1.26 -12.66
C GLN A 137 16.17 2.10 -13.93
N SER A 138 16.62 3.35 -13.78
CA SER A 138 17.10 4.15 -14.91
C SER A 138 18.33 3.48 -15.52
N SER A 139 18.30 3.25 -16.83
CA SER A 139 19.44 2.81 -17.64
C SER A 139 20.64 3.75 -17.51
#